data_AF-A0A7K3ISP1-F1
#
_entry.id   AF-A0A7K3ISP1-F1
#
_cell.length_a   1.000
_cell.length_b   1.000
_cell.length_c   1.000
_cell.angle_alpha   90.00
_cell.angle_beta   90.00
_cell.angle_gamma   90.00
#
_symmetry.space_group_name_H-M   'P 1'
#
loop_
_entity.id
_entity.type
_entity.pdbx_description
1 polymer ?
#
loop_
_entity_poly.entity_id
_entity_poly.type
_entity_poly.pdbx_seq_one_letter_code
_entity_poly.pdbx_strand_id
1 'polypeptide(L)'
;MIDTSEYLPDFYYGALEYNLIIASSKGYENEVRKLISRGAEVDTETSTGATPLFFAISNDNLSIVNILLSSGADPNKKTNTGETPLILASRRNDFEIAESLIRAGAEVDHQDMYGATALHYASIYNFIALTDLLLYYEASVDIKTNEGTTPLMAAVWAGNLETADLLIRNGANLEARDRNGFTPFLIAAQNGDTLLMNMFLEKNVDLYEKNAYNWDALSLTIRSDQKSAAEFLLKKGNKWNDAEREVVNPFNIAAGYRRKEMIGLLNGSDLQGGYKRQFNILELSLSSKFTTRDFYTGFAVSFREPLSNIGLTAGFDTKPIYTKVLMKESENLYYQYLDKSSLVYFGVLKDFALTDKLFGSNFSLTTSLCAGYYFGEKFKGTRTGPEGKIIIVPSASIKWVMKRFTLFTGAEFMNSDFYKIGPIWCRTGCSFSFQFNNVKAPVKTIRWY
;
A
#
# COMPACT_ATOMS: atom_id res chain seq x y z
N MET A 1 51.27 -5.40 -4.86
CA MET A 1 51.50 -5.98 -3.52
C MET A 1 50.11 -6.34 -3.00
N ILE A 2 49.87 -7.61 -2.67
CA ILE A 2 48.56 -8.03 -2.14
C ILE A 2 48.45 -7.55 -0.68
N ASP A 3 47.29 -7.03 -0.30
CA ASP A 3 47.02 -6.68 1.09
C ASP A 3 46.53 -7.93 1.82
N THR A 4 47.40 -8.53 2.63
CA THR A 4 47.11 -9.73 3.43
C THR A 4 46.78 -9.37 4.88
N SER A 5 46.47 -8.11 5.19
CA SER A 5 46.14 -7.69 6.57
C SER A 5 44.89 -8.37 7.12
N GLU A 6 43.95 -8.73 6.24
CA GLU A 6 42.73 -9.46 6.58
C GLU A 6 42.91 -10.98 6.61
N TYR A 7 44.10 -11.52 6.27
CA TYR A 7 44.31 -12.97 6.20
C TYR A 7 44.58 -13.57 7.58
N LEU A 8 44.05 -14.78 7.79
CA LEU A 8 44.43 -15.62 8.93
C LEU A 8 45.77 -16.32 8.66
N PRO A 9 46.70 -16.34 9.63
CA PRO A 9 47.91 -17.15 9.53
C PRO A 9 47.62 -18.65 9.35
N ASP A 10 48.46 -19.34 8.57
CA ASP A 10 48.30 -20.76 8.19
C ASP A 10 48.15 -21.75 9.37
N PHE A 11 48.51 -21.36 10.60
CA PHE A 11 48.37 -22.20 11.80
C PHE A 11 46.97 -22.14 12.45
N TYR A 12 46.07 -21.26 12.02
CA TYR A 12 44.68 -21.25 12.48
C TYR A 12 43.86 -22.31 11.72
N TYR A 13 43.01 -23.02 12.45
CA TYR A 13 42.04 -23.94 11.84
C TYR A 13 41.08 -23.17 10.91
N GLY A 14 40.91 -23.65 9.67
CA GLY A 14 40.09 -22.98 8.66
C GLY A 14 40.74 -21.76 7.98
N ALA A 15 42.05 -21.52 8.19
CA ALA A 15 42.73 -20.37 7.61
C ALA A 15 42.76 -20.40 6.08
N LEU A 16 42.91 -21.58 5.47
CA LEU A 16 42.92 -21.72 4.00
C LEU A 16 41.58 -21.32 3.40
N GLU A 17 40.49 -21.81 3.97
CA GLU A 17 39.11 -21.55 3.57
C GLU A 17 38.75 -20.07 3.76
N TYR A 18 39.07 -19.51 4.93
CA TYR A 18 38.83 -18.11 5.22
C TYR A 18 39.63 -17.19 4.29
N ASN A 19 40.92 -17.48 4.07
CA ASN A 19 41.76 -16.70 3.16
C ASN A 19 41.29 -16.83 1.71
N LEU A 20 40.73 -17.98 1.31
CA LEU A 20 40.15 -18.18 -0.02
C LEU A 20 38.94 -17.26 -0.23
N ILE A 21 38.08 -17.10 0.80
CA ILE A 21 36.96 -16.15 0.78
C ILE A 21 37.48 -14.72 0.59
N ILE A 22 38.45 -14.28 1.39
CA ILE A 22 39.01 -12.91 1.30
C ILE A 22 39.69 -12.69 -0.06
N ALA A 23 40.52 -13.63 -0.51
CA ALA A 23 41.19 -13.57 -1.81
C ALA A 23 40.19 -13.46 -2.96
N SER A 24 39.09 -14.21 -2.89
CA SER A 24 38.03 -14.20 -3.90
C SER A 24 37.26 -12.89 -3.90
N SER A 25 36.97 -12.34 -2.71
CA SER A 25 36.33 -11.03 -2.55
C SER A 25 37.20 -9.89 -3.09
N LYS A 26 38.52 -9.92 -2.87
CA LYS A 26 39.44 -8.85 -3.26
C LYS A 26 39.97 -8.97 -4.70
N GLY A 27 39.64 -10.05 -5.42
CA GLY A 27 40.07 -10.25 -6.80
C GLY A 27 41.52 -10.75 -6.97
N TYR A 28 42.09 -11.42 -5.96
CA TYR A 28 43.50 -11.84 -5.98
C TYR A 28 43.70 -13.18 -6.70
N GLU A 29 43.65 -13.18 -8.03
CA GLU A 29 43.66 -14.39 -8.87
C GLU A 29 44.77 -15.40 -8.54
N ASN A 30 46.02 -14.92 -8.45
CA ASN A 30 47.17 -15.78 -8.16
C ASN A 30 47.08 -16.41 -6.76
N GLU A 31 46.53 -15.69 -5.79
CA GLU A 31 46.40 -16.21 -4.42
C GLU A 31 45.25 -17.20 -4.32
N VAL A 32 44.12 -16.96 -5.01
CA VAL A 32 43.02 -17.93 -5.14
C VAL A 32 43.54 -19.25 -5.72
N ARG A 33 44.27 -19.22 -6.85
CA ARG A 33 44.85 -20.44 -7.44
C ARG A 33 45.80 -21.15 -6.48
N LYS A 34 46.63 -20.39 -5.77
CA LYS A 34 47.59 -20.92 -4.79
C LYS A 34 46.88 -21.57 -3.60
N LEU A 35 45.85 -20.95 -3.04
CA LEU A 35 45.08 -21.50 -1.92
C LEU A 35 44.36 -22.79 -2.32
N ILE A 36 43.73 -22.81 -3.50
CA ILE A 36 43.10 -24.03 -4.05
C ILE A 36 44.14 -25.14 -4.25
N SER A 37 45.31 -24.83 -4.81
CA SER A 37 46.40 -25.82 -5.00
C SER A 37 46.96 -26.39 -3.69
N ARG A 38 46.79 -25.67 -2.57
CA ARG A 38 47.15 -26.11 -1.22
C ARG A 38 46.06 -26.93 -0.54
N GLY A 39 44.92 -27.14 -1.20
CA GLY A 39 43.81 -27.96 -0.70
C GLY A 39 42.72 -27.18 0.02
N ALA A 40 42.62 -25.86 -0.18
CA ALA A 40 41.47 -25.09 0.33
C ALA A 40 40.16 -25.63 -0.26
N GLU A 41 39.15 -25.84 0.57
CA GLU A 41 37.82 -26.29 0.12
C GLU A 41 37.13 -25.17 -0.68
N VAL A 42 36.91 -25.41 -1.97
CA VAL A 42 36.38 -24.41 -2.93
C VAL A 42 34.98 -23.95 -2.56
N ASP A 43 34.16 -24.85 -2.01
CA ASP A 43 32.78 -24.59 -1.58
C ASP A 43 32.65 -24.39 -0.07
N THR A 44 33.72 -23.95 0.60
CA THR A 44 33.62 -23.55 2.02
C THR A 44 32.51 -22.52 2.22
N GLU A 45 31.77 -22.63 3.31
CA GLU A 45 30.61 -21.78 3.58
C GLU A 45 30.84 -20.89 4.81
N THR A 46 30.37 -19.64 4.73
CA THR A 46 30.19 -18.80 5.92
C THR A 46 28.97 -19.25 6.74
N SER A 47 28.74 -18.63 7.90
CA SER A 47 27.55 -18.86 8.72
C SER A 47 26.22 -18.55 8.00
N THR A 48 26.26 -17.81 6.89
CA THR A 48 25.09 -17.50 6.05
C THR A 48 24.95 -18.42 4.84
N GLY A 49 25.84 -19.41 4.68
CA GLY A 49 25.89 -20.29 3.52
C GLY A 49 26.51 -19.64 2.27
N ALA A 50 27.26 -18.54 2.41
CA ALA A 50 27.92 -17.90 1.27
C ALA A 50 29.29 -18.55 1.02
N THR A 51 29.58 -18.91 -0.23
CA THR A 51 30.84 -19.52 -0.67
C THR A 51 31.82 -18.49 -1.24
N PRO A 52 33.12 -18.80 -1.45
CA PRO A 52 34.04 -17.93 -2.18
C PRO A 52 33.48 -17.43 -3.51
N LEU A 53 32.69 -18.25 -4.20
CA LEU A 53 32.01 -17.90 -5.45
C LEU A 53 31.02 -16.73 -5.25
N PHE A 54 30.23 -16.72 -4.17
CA PHE A 54 29.34 -15.59 -3.84
C PHE A 54 30.11 -14.29 -3.64
N PHE A 55 31.27 -14.35 -2.95
CA PHE A 55 32.08 -13.15 -2.72
C PHE A 55 32.72 -12.63 -4.01
N ALA A 56 33.15 -13.52 -4.90
CA ALA A 56 33.64 -13.14 -6.22
C ALA A 56 32.57 -12.42 -7.05
N ILE A 57 31.34 -12.96 -7.07
CA ILE A 57 30.20 -12.36 -7.79
C ILE A 57 29.79 -11.03 -7.16
N SER A 58 29.71 -10.96 -5.83
CA SER A 58 29.33 -9.72 -5.11
C SER A 58 30.26 -8.54 -5.40
N ASN A 59 31.50 -8.82 -5.81
CA ASN A 59 32.52 -7.84 -6.17
C ASN A 59 32.78 -7.78 -7.69
N ASP A 60 31.92 -8.37 -8.52
CA ASP A 60 32.00 -8.32 -10.00
C ASP A 60 33.36 -8.84 -10.55
N ASN A 61 33.91 -9.87 -9.91
CA ASN A 61 35.22 -10.44 -10.28
C ASN A 61 35.08 -11.66 -11.20
N LEU A 62 34.72 -11.45 -12.48
CA LEU A 62 34.54 -12.52 -13.47
C LEU A 62 35.73 -13.48 -13.58
N SER A 63 36.97 -12.98 -13.51
CA SER A 63 38.16 -13.85 -13.54
C SER A 63 38.17 -14.85 -12.39
N ILE A 64 37.84 -14.41 -11.17
CA ILE A 64 37.80 -15.28 -9.99
C ILE A 64 36.64 -16.27 -10.10
N VAL A 65 35.48 -15.82 -10.57
CA VAL A 65 34.32 -16.69 -10.84
C VAL A 65 34.76 -17.85 -11.74
N ASN A 66 35.40 -17.56 -12.87
CA ASN A 66 35.88 -18.58 -13.80
C ASN A 66 36.95 -19.50 -13.17
N ILE A 67 37.85 -18.98 -12.34
CA ILE A 67 38.84 -19.78 -11.61
C ILE A 67 38.14 -20.76 -10.67
N LEU A 68 37.20 -20.29 -9.85
CA LEU A 68 36.47 -21.11 -8.88
C LEU A 68 35.65 -22.19 -9.59
N LEU A 69 34.88 -21.83 -10.62
CA LEU A 69 34.10 -22.79 -11.42
C LEU A 69 34.98 -23.84 -12.08
N SER A 70 36.11 -23.44 -12.69
CA SER A 70 37.07 -24.39 -13.29
C SER A 70 37.77 -25.28 -12.25
N SER A 71 37.75 -24.88 -10.97
CA SER A 71 38.29 -25.64 -9.85
C SER A 71 37.25 -26.51 -9.14
N GLY A 72 36.04 -26.62 -9.70
CA GLY A 72 34.98 -27.49 -9.19
C GLY A 72 34.04 -26.85 -8.16
N ALA A 73 33.98 -25.51 -8.08
CA ALA A 73 32.94 -24.83 -7.30
C ALA A 73 31.55 -25.22 -7.81
N ASP A 74 30.65 -25.61 -6.92
CA ASP A 74 29.26 -25.91 -7.27
C ASP A 74 28.48 -24.59 -7.52
N PRO A 75 28.03 -24.32 -8.77
CA PRO A 75 27.30 -23.09 -9.08
C PRO A 75 25.89 -23.04 -8.47
N ASN A 76 25.43 -24.12 -7.83
CA ASN A 76 24.09 -24.25 -7.24
C ASN A 76 24.09 -24.20 -5.71
N LYS A 77 25.26 -24.05 -5.07
CA LYS A 77 25.33 -23.81 -3.63
C LYS A 77 24.52 -22.57 -3.28
N LYS A 78 23.66 -22.67 -2.26
CA LYS A 78 22.72 -21.62 -1.89
C LYS A 78 22.98 -21.09 -0.50
N THR A 79 22.72 -19.80 -0.31
CA THR A 79 22.72 -19.19 1.02
C THR A 79 21.54 -19.68 1.85
N ASN A 80 21.51 -19.34 3.14
CA ASN A 80 20.40 -19.67 4.03
C ASN A 80 19.05 -19.07 3.60
N THR A 81 19.04 -18.07 2.72
CA THR A 81 17.81 -17.48 2.11
C THR A 81 17.43 -18.16 0.79
N GLY A 82 18.13 -19.22 0.40
CA GLY A 82 17.89 -19.94 -0.85
C GLY A 82 18.36 -19.20 -2.10
N GLU A 83 19.13 -18.12 -1.96
CA GLU A 83 19.73 -17.40 -3.10
C GLU A 83 20.89 -18.22 -3.65
N THR A 84 20.92 -18.43 -4.98
CA THR A 84 22.03 -19.07 -5.71
C THR A 84 22.95 -18.02 -6.35
N PRO A 85 24.17 -18.40 -6.75
CA PRO A 85 25.08 -17.56 -7.53
C PRO A 85 24.40 -16.90 -8.74
N LEU A 86 23.57 -17.65 -9.47
CA LEU A 86 22.86 -17.14 -10.64
C LEU A 86 21.81 -16.09 -10.28
N ILE A 87 21.07 -16.27 -9.17
CA ILE A 87 20.11 -15.27 -8.69
C ILE A 87 20.86 -13.99 -8.26
N LEU A 88 21.97 -14.10 -7.55
CA LEU A 88 22.78 -12.95 -7.16
C LEU A 88 23.28 -12.17 -8.39
N ALA A 89 23.86 -12.85 -9.38
CA ALA A 89 24.29 -12.23 -10.63
C ALA A 89 23.11 -11.57 -11.36
N SER A 90 21.93 -12.20 -11.35
CA SER A 90 20.74 -11.69 -12.01
C SER A 90 20.17 -10.43 -11.37
N ARG A 91 20.21 -10.32 -10.03
CA ARG A 91 19.80 -9.11 -9.31
C ARG A 91 20.72 -7.91 -9.57
N ARG A 92 21.96 -8.18 -9.97
CA ARG A 92 22.99 -7.17 -10.24
C ARG A 92 23.15 -6.82 -11.72
N ASN A 93 22.51 -7.58 -12.61
CA ASN A 93 22.67 -7.48 -14.07
C ASN A 93 24.07 -7.87 -14.56
N ASP A 94 24.73 -8.82 -13.87
CA ASP A 94 26.08 -9.27 -14.23
C ASP A 94 25.98 -10.34 -15.35
N PHE A 95 25.78 -9.89 -16.60
CA PHE A 95 25.50 -10.76 -17.76
C PHE A 95 26.58 -11.83 -17.99
N GLU A 96 27.85 -11.45 -18.01
CA GLU A 96 28.97 -12.36 -18.30
C GLU A 96 29.16 -13.39 -17.19
N ILE A 97 28.91 -12.98 -15.94
CA ILE A 97 28.93 -13.87 -14.78
C ILE A 97 27.76 -14.86 -14.86
N ALA A 98 26.55 -14.39 -15.16
CA ALA A 98 25.38 -15.24 -15.35
C ALA A 98 25.61 -16.28 -16.45
N GLU A 99 26.17 -15.88 -17.60
CA GLU A 99 26.50 -16.82 -18.68
C GLU A 99 27.53 -17.85 -18.23
N SER A 100 28.59 -17.43 -17.53
CA SER A 100 29.63 -18.32 -17.02
C SER A 100 29.07 -19.35 -16.03
N LEU A 101 28.17 -18.93 -15.14
CA LEU A 101 27.49 -19.80 -14.19
C LEU A 101 26.60 -20.84 -14.90
N ILE A 102 25.79 -20.41 -15.87
CA ILE A 102 24.91 -21.31 -16.63
C ILE A 102 25.74 -22.35 -17.39
N ARG A 103 26.82 -21.92 -18.06
CA ARG A 103 27.75 -22.83 -18.76
C ARG A 103 28.45 -23.81 -17.82
N ALA A 104 28.62 -23.45 -16.55
CA ALA A 104 29.15 -24.33 -15.51
C ALA A 104 28.10 -25.25 -14.86
N GLY A 105 26.83 -25.20 -15.29
CA GLY A 105 25.76 -26.07 -14.80
C GLY A 105 24.87 -25.46 -13.72
N ALA A 106 24.78 -24.12 -13.63
CA ALA A 106 23.80 -23.47 -12.76
C ALA A 106 22.36 -23.82 -13.19
N GLU A 107 21.51 -24.15 -12.21
CA GLU A 107 20.08 -24.38 -12.38
C GLU A 107 19.37 -23.04 -12.69
N VAL A 108 19.03 -22.85 -13.96
CA VAL A 108 18.41 -21.62 -14.48
C VAL A 108 17.08 -21.27 -13.80
N ASP A 109 16.32 -22.31 -13.45
CA ASP A 109 14.96 -22.21 -12.89
C ASP A 109 14.91 -22.36 -11.36
N HIS A 110 16.07 -22.35 -10.67
CA HIS A 110 16.08 -22.42 -9.21
C HIS A 110 15.27 -21.26 -8.59
N GLN A 111 14.49 -21.60 -7.56
CA GLN A 111 13.61 -20.67 -6.86
C GLN A 111 14.17 -20.33 -5.48
N ASP A 112 14.26 -19.05 -5.15
CA ASP A 112 14.67 -18.57 -3.83
C ASP A 112 13.56 -18.74 -2.76
N MET A 113 13.77 -18.20 -1.55
CA MET A 113 12.76 -18.25 -0.47
C MET A 113 11.41 -17.58 -0.81
N TYR A 114 11.34 -16.73 -1.83
CA TYR A 114 10.12 -16.11 -2.32
C TYR A 114 9.49 -16.85 -3.51
N GLY A 115 10.12 -17.92 -3.98
CA GLY A 115 9.74 -18.60 -5.21
C GLY A 115 10.21 -17.87 -6.47
N ALA A 116 11.04 -16.83 -6.36
CA ALA A 116 11.52 -16.05 -7.50
C ALA A 116 12.74 -16.74 -8.13
N THR A 117 12.77 -16.75 -9.47
CA THR A 117 13.89 -17.24 -10.29
C THR A 117 14.75 -16.09 -10.80
N ALA A 118 15.89 -16.39 -11.39
CA ALA A 118 16.71 -15.41 -12.12
C ALA A 118 15.88 -14.59 -13.13
N LEU A 119 14.98 -15.26 -13.86
CA LEU A 119 14.12 -14.62 -14.87
C LEU A 119 13.13 -13.62 -14.27
N HIS A 120 12.66 -13.85 -13.04
CA HIS A 120 11.81 -12.88 -12.33
C HIS A 120 12.54 -11.56 -12.03
N TYR A 121 13.79 -11.65 -11.55
CA TYR A 121 14.61 -10.49 -11.26
C TYR A 121 15.01 -9.74 -12.53
N ALA A 122 15.42 -10.46 -13.59
CA ALA A 122 15.69 -9.85 -14.89
C ALA A 122 14.45 -9.11 -15.43
N SER A 123 13.26 -9.70 -15.26
CA SER A 123 12.00 -9.13 -15.74
C SER A 123 11.59 -7.87 -15.00
N ILE A 124 11.70 -7.84 -13.67
CA ILE A 124 11.24 -6.70 -12.88
C ILE A 124 12.18 -5.49 -12.96
N TYR A 125 13.48 -5.70 -13.19
CA TYR A 125 14.48 -4.63 -13.33
C TYR A 125 14.76 -4.21 -14.78
N ASN A 126 14.04 -4.76 -15.77
CA ASN A 126 14.18 -4.46 -17.20
C ASN A 126 15.56 -4.85 -17.77
N PHE A 127 16.14 -5.96 -17.33
CA PHE A 127 17.43 -6.47 -17.82
C PHE A 127 17.23 -7.31 -19.08
N ILE A 128 17.06 -6.64 -20.21
CA ILE A 128 16.68 -7.27 -21.49
C ILE A 128 17.72 -8.30 -21.96
N ALA A 129 19.01 -7.94 -21.95
CA ALA A 129 20.08 -8.84 -22.37
C ALA A 129 20.15 -10.10 -21.48
N LEU A 130 20.02 -9.93 -20.16
CA LEU A 130 19.98 -11.05 -19.23
C LEU A 130 18.71 -11.89 -19.40
N THR A 131 17.55 -11.27 -19.67
CA THR A 131 16.30 -11.97 -19.95
C THR A 131 16.46 -12.85 -21.19
N ASP A 132 17.04 -12.30 -22.26
CA ASP A 132 17.32 -13.02 -23.51
C ASP A 132 18.29 -14.19 -23.28
N LEU A 133 19.36 -13.98 -22.50
CA LEU A 133 20.30 -15.03 -22.09
C LEU A 133 19.60 -16.18 -21.36
N LEU A 134 18.77 -15.86 -20.36
CA LEU A 134 18.07 -16.87 -19.57
C LEU A 134 17.11 -17.67 -20.44
N LEU A 135 16.35 -17.00 -21.32
CA LEU A 135 15.44 -17.67 -22.26
C LEU A 135 16.20 -18.52 -23.30
N TYR A 136 17.36 -18.06 -23.76
CA TYR A 136 18.23 -18.81 -24.65
C TYR A 136 18.71 -20.13 -24.00
N TYR A 137 18.98 -20.11 -22.69
CA TYR A 137 19.29 -21.30 -21.90
C TYR A 137 18.05 -21.98 -21.30
N GLU A 138 16.92 -21.90 -22.00
CA GLU A 138 15.68 -22.65 -21.71
C GLU A 138 15.05 -22.35 -20.34
N ALA A 139 15.25 -21.14 -19.77
CA ALA A 139 14.50 -20.70 -18.59
C ALA A 139 12.99 -20.82 -18.82
N SER A 140 12.28 -21.42 -17.86
CA SER A 140 10.83 -21.54 -17.94
C SER A 140 10.16 -20.18 -17.78
N VAL A 141 9.48 -19.74 -18.84
CA VAL A 141 8.85 -18.40 -18.95
C VAL A 141 7.70 -18.17 -17.96
N ASP A 142 7.12 -19.24 -17.41
CA ASP A 142 5.85 -19.20 -16.63
C ASP A 142 5.98 -19.70 -15.18
N ILE A 143 7.21 -19.89 -14.65
CA ILE A 143 7.37 -20.24 -13.23
C ILE A 143 6.69 -19.18 -12.35
N LYS A 144 6.00 -19.64 -11.30
CA LYS A 144 5.31 -18.78 -10.36
C LYS A 144 6.09 -18.65 -9.06
N THR A 145 6.26 -17.40 -8.62
CA THR A 145 6.64 -17.10 -7.24
C THR A 145 5.63 -17.64 -6.23
N ASN A 146 5.98 -17.59 -4.95
CA ASN A 146 5.08 -17.97 -3.86
C ASN A 146 3.77 -17.17 -3.91
N GLU A 147 3.75 -15.92 -4.39
CA GLU A 147 2.51 -15.14 -4.53
C GLU A 147 1.72 -15.43 -5.82
N GLY A 148 2.24 -16.30 -6.69
CA GLY A 148 1.65 -16.65 -7.97
C GLY A 148 2.04 -15.73 -9.13
N THR A 149 2.95 -14.78 -8.91
CA THR A 149 3.48 -13.86 -9.94
C THR A 149 4.38 -14.62 -10.90
N THR A 150 4.19 -14.48 -12.22
CA THR A 150 5.09 -14.96 -13.28
C THR A 150 6.10 -13.86 -13.69
N PRO A 151 7.18 -14.18 -14.44
CA PRO A 151 8.08 -13.17 -14.98
C PRO A 151 7.37 -12.08 -15.80
N LEU A 152 6.41 -12.46 -16.66
CA LEU A 152 5.61 -11.50 -17.43
C LEU A 152 4.82 -10.56 -16.53
N MET A 153 4.19 -11.08 -15.47
CA MET A 153 3.48 -10.22 -14.50
C MET A 153 4.44 -9.26 -13.80
N ALA A 154 5.67 -9.68 -13.50
CA ALA A 154 6.68 -8.83 -12.88
C ALA A 154 7.12 -7.69 -13.81
N ALA A 155 7.39 -7.99 -15.09
CA ALA A 155 7.70 -6.98 -16.11
C ALA A 155 6.55 -5.98 -16.29
N VAL A 156 5.31 -6.46 -16.43
CA VAL A 156 4.12 -5.62 -16.61
C VAL A 156 3.86 -4.75 -15.38
N TRP A 157 4.05 -5.31 -14.18
CA TRP A 157 3.89 -4.58 -12.92
C TRP A 157 4.90 -3.43 -12.80
N ALA A 158 6.13 -3.63 -13.26
CA ALA A 158 7.17 -2.59 -13.31
C ALA A 158 7.03 -1.62 -14.48
N GLY A 159 6.17 -1.89 -15.48
CA GLY A 159 6.02 -1.07 -16.68
C GLY A 159 7.11 -1.32 -17.73
N ASN A 160 7.76 -2.48 -17.69
CA ASN A 160 8.88 -2.85 -18.56
C ASN A 160 8.35 -3.42 -19.89
N LEU A 161 7.95 -2.54 -20.81
CA LEU A 161 7.34 -2.90 -22.10
C LEU A 161 8.23 -3.84 -22.94
N GLU A 162 9.54 -3.56 -23.01
CA GLU A 162 10.49 -4.32 -23.85
C GLU A 162 10.68 -5.74 -23.31
N THR A 163 10.89 -5.91 -22.00
CA THR A 163 10.96 -7.24 -21.39
C THR A 163 9.63 -7.99 -21.48
N ALA A 164 8.48 -7.31 -21.31
CA ALA A 164 7.19 -7.93 -21.48
C ALA A 164 6.98 -8.46 -22.90
N ASP A 165 7.30 -7.67 -23.93
CA ASP A 165 7.24 -8.09 -25.34
C ASP A 165 8.18 -9.28 -25.63
N LEU A 166 9.41 -9.28 -25.08
CA LEU A 166 10.33 -10.40 -25.19
C LEU A 166 9.75 -11.69 -24.59
N LEU A 167 9.17 -11.62 -23.39
CA LEU A 167 8.54 -12.77 -22.73
C LEU A 167 7.31 -13.27 -23.51
N ILE A 168 6.49 -12.36 -24.04
CA ILE A 168 5.32 -12.70 -24.86
C ILE A 168 5.74 -13.43 -26.14
N ARG A 169 6.81 -12.98 -26.80
CA ARG A 169 7.36 -13.65 -28.00
C ARG A 169 7.91 -15.04 -27.70
N ASN A 170 8.38 -15.26 -26.47
CA ASN A 170 8.86 -16.55 -25.97
C ASN A 170 7.74 -17.40 -25.31
N GLY A 171 6.48 -17.08 -25.57
CA GLY A 171 5.35 -17.95 -25.21
C GLY A 171 4.82 -17.79 -23.79
N ALA A 172 5.11 -16.67 -23.10
CA ALA A 172 4.53 -16.37 -21.79
C ALA A 172 3.00 -16.48 -21.79
N ASN A 173 2.44 -17.11 -20.75
CA ASN A 173 1.00 -17.26 -20.61
C ASN A 173 0.34 -15.93 -20.21
N LEU A 174 -0.37 -15.33 -21.18
CA LEU A 174 -1.07 -14.04 -21.01
C LEU A 174 -2.27 -14.13 -20.05
N GLU A 175 -2.79 -15.32 -19.81
CA GLU A 175 -3.95 -15.62 -18.95
C GLU A 175 -3.52 -16.17 -17.58
N ALA A 176 -2.22 -16.18 -17.29
CA ALA A 176 -1.72 -16.60 -15.98
C ALA A 176 -2.36 -15.77 -14.87
N ARG A 177 -2.70 -16.40 -13.75
CA ARG A 177 -3.28 -15.75 -12.57
C ARG A 177 -2.42 -15.93 -11.33
N ASP A 178 -2.25 -14.86 -10.58
CA ASP A 178 -1.66 -14.88 -9.24
C ASP A 178 -2.67 -15.34 -8.17
N ARG A 179 -2.26 -15.42 -6.89
CA ARG A 179 -3.14 -15.86 -5.79
C ARG A 179 -4.40 -14.99 -5.59
N ASN A 180 -4.38 -13.74 -6.05
CA ASN A 180 -5.50 -12.82 -5.97
C ASN A 180 -6.30 -12.76 -7.29
N GLY A 181 -5.92 -13.57 -8.28
CA GLY A 181 -6.55 -13.64 -9.58
C GLY A 181 -6.13 -12.53 -10.55
N PHE A 182 -5.07 -11.77 -10.27
CA PHE A 182 -4.54 -10.79 -11.22
C PHE A 182 -3.85 -11.49 -12.40
N THR A 183 -4.18 -11.05 -13.60
CA THR A 183 -3.51 -11.39 -14.86
C THR A 183 -2.58 -10.26 -15.31
N PRO A 184 -1.66 -10.51 -16.26
CA PRO A 184 -0.89 -9.47 -16.91
C PRO A 184 -1.76 -8.27 -17.38
N PHE A 185 -2.89 -8.52 -18.03
CA PHE A 185 -3.76 -7.44 -18.52
C PHE A 185 -4.42 -6.63 -17.40
N LEU A 186 -4.89 -7.28 -16.32
CA LEU A 186 -5.40 -6.57 -15.14
C LEU A 186 -4.32 -5.72 -14.44
N ILE A 187 -3.06 -6.18 -14.44
CA ILE A 187 -1.93 -5.41 -13.90
C ILE A 187 -1.63 -4.20 -14.79
N ALA A 188 -1.60 -4.35 -16.12
CA ALA A 188 -1.41 -3.24 -17.06
C ALA A 188 -2.51 -2.17 -16.90
N ALA A 189 -3.77 -2.61 -16.74
CA ALA A 189 -4.90 -1.73 -16.46
C ALA A 189 -4.73 -0.97 -15.12
N GLN A 190 -4.26 -1.64 -14.08
CA GLN A 190 -3.96 -0.99 -12.80
C GLN A 190 -2.88 0.10 -12.93
N ASN A 191 -1.86 -0.16 -13.75
CA ASN A 191 -0.74 0.75 -14.01
C ASN A 191 -1.12 1.90 -14.97
N GLY A 192 -2.20 1.75 -15.73
CA GLY A 192 -2.61 2.72 -16.74
C GLY A 192 -1.84 2.59 -18.06
N ASP A 193 -1.12 1.49 -18.28
CA ASP A 193 -0.30 1.27 -19.47
C ASP A 193 -1.16 0.81 -20.65
N THR A 194 -1.68 1.79 -21.40
CA THR A 194 -2.51 1.52 -22.58
C THR A 194 -1.78 0.81 -23.70
N LEU A 195 -0.43 0.88 -23.76
CA LEU A 195 0.36 0.20 -24.79
C LEU A 195 0.37 -1.31 -24.52
N LEU A 196 0.70 -1.71 -23.29
CA LEU A 196 0.63 -3.12 -22.88
C LEU A 196 -0.80 -3.66 -22.97
N MET A 197 -1.80 -2.88 -22.54
CA MET A 197 -3.20 -3.27 -22.68
C MET A 197 -3.57 -3.54 -24.15
N ASN A 198 -3.19 -2.65 -25.07
CA ASN A 198 -3.47 -2.86 -26.49
C ASN A 198 -2.74 -4.08 -27.05
N MET A 199 -1.49 -4.31 -26.65
CA MET A 199 -0.71 -5.49 -27.05
C MET A 199 -1.38 -6.79 -26.59
N PHE A 200 -1.90 -6.86 -25.36
CA PHE A 200 -2.65 -8.02 -24.87
C PHE A 200 -3.94 -8.25 -25.65
N LEU A 201 -4.68 -7.17 -25.97
CA LEU A 201 -5.92 -7.28 -26.76
C LEU A 201 -5.64 -7.75 -28.20
N GLU A 202 -4.53 -7.34 -28.81
CA GLU A 202 -4.09 -7.86 -30.12
C GLU A 202 -3.76 -9.36 -30.09
N LYS A 203 -3.47 -9.91 -28.90
CA LYS A 203 -3.27 -11.34 -28.66
C LYS A 203 -4.55 -12.06 -28.19
N ASN A 204 -5.73 -11.43 -28.33
CA ASN A 204 -7.04 -11.97 -27.95
C ASN A 204 -7.21 -12.26 -26.45
N VAL A 205 -6.50 -11.55 -25.57
CA VAL A 205 -6.81 -11.56 -24.12
C VAL A 205 -8.22 -11.03 -23.91
N ASP A 206 -8.98 -11.67 -23.01
CA ASP A 206 -10.36 -11.26 -22.73
C ASP A 206 -10.39 -9.87 -22.07
N LEU A 207 -10.94 -8.89 -22.79
CA LEU A 207 -11.16 -7.52 -22.32
C LEU A 207 -11.91 -7.46 -20.97
N TYR A 208 -12.81 -8.42 -20.73
CA TYR A 208 -13.77 -8.42 -19.63
C TYR A 208 -13.41 -9.38 -18.50
N GLU A 209 -12.18 -9.87 -18.48
CA GLU A 209 -11.74 -10.72 -17.39
C GLU A 209 -11.78 -10.01 -16.02
N LYS A 210 -11.82 -10.81 -14.96
CA LYS A 210 -11.92 -10.32 -13.58
C LYS A 210 -11.03 -11.11 -12.63
N ASN A 211 -10.55 -10.45 -11.58
CA ASN A 211 -9.80 -11.12 -10.51
C ASN A 211 -10.74 -11.82 -9.50
N ALA A 212 -10.15 -12.42 -8.46
CA ALA A 212 -10.90 -13.16 -7.43
C ALA A 212 -11.87 -12.27 -6.59
N TYR A 213 -11.81 -10.95 -6.75
CA TYR A 213 -12.68 -9.98 -6.08
C TYR A 213 -13.80 -9.46 -6.99
N ASN A 214 -13.99 -10.05 -8.17
CA ASN A 214 -14.89 -9.57 -9.22
C ASN A 214 -14.55 -8.15 -9.73
N TRP A 215 -13.26 -7.80 -9.70
CA TRP A 215 -12.77 -6.55 -10.28
C TRP A 215 -12.17 -6.81 -11.65
N ASP A 216 -12.69 -6.11 -12.65
CA ASP A 216 -12.18 -6.12 -14.01
C ASP A 216 -11.20 -4.97 -14.28
N ALA A 217 -10.72 -4.87 -15.52
CA ALA A 217 -9.77 -3.84 -15.92
C ALA A 217 -10.30 -2.40 -15.68
N LEU A 218 -11.59 -2.14 -15.96
CA LEU A 218 -12.18 -0.82 -15.70
C LEU A 218 -12.26 -0.53 -14.20
N SER A 219 -12.61 -1.54 -13.38
CA SER A 219 -12.62 -1.44 -11.93
C SER A 219 -11.25 -1.02 -11.36
N LEU A 220 -10.18 -1.62 -11.88
CA LEU A 220 -8.81 -1.35 -11.45
C LEU A 220 -8.31 0.03 -11.91
N THR A 221 -8.58 0.42 -13.17
CA THR A 221 -8.20 1.76 -13.67
C THR A 221 -8.88 2.87 -12.87
N ILE A 222 -10.18 2.73 -12.58
CA ILE A 222 -10.93 3.70 -11.75
C ILE A 222 -10.30 3.81 -10.36
N ARG A 223 -10.05 2.68 -9.69
CA ARG A 223 -9.43 2.71 -8.35
C ARG A 223 -8.08 3.40 -8.37
N SER A 224 -7.23 3.05 -9.33
CA SER A 224 -5.87 3.59 -9.46
C SER A 224 -5.82 5.00 -10.05
N ASP A 225 -6.97 5.58 -10.41
CA ASP A 225 -7.09 6.92 -11.01
C ASP A 225 -6.46 7.04 -12.41
N GLN A 226 -6.44 5.95 -13.16
CA GLN A 226 -5.84 5.88 -14.50
C GLN A 226 -6.85 6.32 -15.57
N LYS A 227 -7.04 7.63 -15.71
CA LYS A 227 -8.04 8.22 -16.63
C LYS A 227 -7.89 7.77 -18.08
N SER A 228 -6.67 7.85 -18.63
CA SER A 228 -6.40 7.51 -20.03
C SER A 228 -6.70 6.03 -20.33
N ALA A 229 -6.37 5.13 -19.38
CA ALA A 229 -6.69 3.72 -19.51
C ALA A 229 -8.20 3.44 -19.35
N ALA A 230 -8.89 4.15 -18.46
CA ALA A 230 -10.34 4.07 -18.36
C ALA A 230 -11.02 4.52 -19.67
N GLU A 231 -10.58 5.64 -20.26
CA GLU A 231 -11.05 6.12 -21.57
C GLU A 231 -10.80 5.09 -22.68
N PHE A 232 -9.61 4.48 -22.69
CA PHE A 232 -9.26 3.42 -23.64
C PHE A 232 -10.22 2.23 -23.54
N LEU A 233 -10.48 1.74 -22.31
CA LEU A 233 -11.38 0.60 -22.06
C LEU A 233 -12.83 0.91 -22.44
N LEU A 234 -13.32 2.10 -22.11
CA LEU A 234 -14.68 2.54 -22.45
C LEU A 234 -14.89 2.69 -23.97
N LYS A 235 -13.83 3.03 -24.73
CA LYS A 235 -13.88 3.04 -26.20
C LYS A 235 -13.89 1.63 -26.80
N LYS A 236 -13.25 0.65 -26.15
CA LYS A 236 -13.13 -0.73 -26.64
C LYS A 236 -14.32 -1.62 -26.27
N GLY A 237 -15.06 -1.28 -25.21
CA GLY A 237 -16.14 -2.13 -24.70
C GLY A 237 -17.20 -1.37 -23.91
N ASN A 238 -18.39 -1.96 -23.81
CA ASN A 238 -19.57 -1.37 -23.16
C ASN A 238 -20.22 -2.28 -22.10
N LYS A 239 -19.72 -3.50 -21.87
CA LYS A 239 -20.28 -4.46 -20.90
C LYS A 239 -19.78 -4.25 -19.46
N TRP A 240 -19.21 -3.09 -19.14
CA TRP A 240 -18.55 -2.83 -17.85
C TRP A 240 -19.48 -2.75 -16.64
N ASN A 241 -20.79 -2.65 -16.84
CA ASN A 241 -21.80 -2.65 -15.79
C ASN A 241 -22.94 -3.64 -16.08
N ASP A 242 -22.62 -4.72 -16.79
CA ASP A 242 -23.57 -5.79 -17.09
C ASP A 242 -23.84 -6.64 -15.84
N ALA A 243 -25.12 -6.86 -15.53
CA ALA A 243 -25.55 -7.60 -14.35
C ALA A 243 -25.13 -9.09 -14.43
N GLU A 244 -25.03 -9.66 -15.64
CA GLU A 244 -24.67 -11.07 -15.84
C GLU A 244 -23.20 -11.36 -15.49
N ARG A 245 -22.33 -10.34 -15.51
CA ARG A 245 -20.89 -10.51 -15.25
C ARG A 245 -20.55 -10.58 -13.76
N GLU A 246 -21.49 -10.28 -12.87
CA GLU A 246 -21.29 -10.18 -11.42
C GLU A 246 -20.11 -9.25 -11.04
N VAL A 247 -19.84 -8.22 -11.85
CA VAL A 247 -18.77 -7.26 -11.60
C VAL A 247 -19.24 -6.16 -10.65
N VAL A 248 -18.28 -5.58 -9.93
CA VAL A 248 -18.60 -4.45 -9.06
C VAL A 248 -18.92 -3.23 -9.93
N ASN A 249 -20.09 -2.62 -9.68
CA ASN A 249 -20.54 -1.47 -10.45
C ASN A 249 -19.47 -0.33 -10.47
N PRO A 250 -19.01 0.12 -11.66
CA PRO A 250 -17.91 1.07 -11.79
C PRO A 250 -18.21 2.44 -11.17
N PHE A 251 -19.48 2.87 -11.16
CA PHE A 251 -19.91 4.11 -10.51
C PHE A 251 -19.72 4.03 -8.99
N ASN A 252 -20.00 2.87 -8.38
CA ASN A 252 -19.80 2.65 -6.95
C ASN A 252 -18.31 2.62 -6.58
N ILE A 253 -17.46 2.07 -7.45
CA ILE A 253 -16.00 2.10 -7.28
C ILE A 253 -15.53 3.56 -7.33
N ALA A 254 -15.89 4.30 -8.38
CA ALA A 254 -15.49 5.70 -8.54
C ALA A 254 -15.93 6.56 -7.34
N ALA A 255 -17.16 6.37 -6.85
CA ALA A 255 -17.64 7.04 -5.65
C ALA A 255 -16.90 6.62 -4.38
N GLY A 256 -16.67 5.32 -4.19
CA GLY A 256 -15.97 4.76 -3.04
C GLY A 256 -14.51 5.24 -2.91
N TYR A 257 -13.84 5.44 -4.05
CA TYR A 257 -12.47 5.97 -4.12
C TYR A 257 -12.40 7.48 -4.38
N ARG A 258 -13.54 8.19 -4.37
CA ARG A 258 -13.64 9.65 -4.53
C ARG A 258 -13.10 10.19 -5.87
N ARG A 259 -13.24 9.41 -6.93
CA ARG A 259 -12.79 9.74 -8.29
C ARG A 259 -13.84 10.53 -9.04
N LYS A 260 -13.94 11.83 -8.74
CA LYS A 260 -14.94 12.73 -9.36
C LYS A 260 -14.79 12.80 -10.88
N GLU A 261 -13.55 12.86 -11.37
CA GLU A 261 -13.27 12.85 -12.81
C GLU A 261 -13.72 11.55 -13.47
N MET A 262 -13.49 10.41 -12.82
CA MET A 262 -13.95 9.12 -13.34
C MET A 262 -15.47 9.06 -13.42
N ILE A 263 -16.20 9.64 -12.47
CA ILE A 263 -17.66 9.72 -12.56
C ILE A 263 -18.10 10.58 -13.76
N GLY A 264 -17.42 11.70 -13.99
CA GLY A 264 -17.66 12.52 -15.18
C GLY A 264 -17.44 11.72 -16.47
N LEU A 265 -16.35 10.96 -16.54
CA LEU A 265 -16.03 10.10 -17.66
C LEU A 265 -17.09 9.00 -17.87
N LEU A 266 -17.49 8.30 -16.81
CA LEU A 266 -18.49 7.24 -16.87
C LEU A 266 -19.86 7.79 -17.32
N ASN A 267 -20.27 8.95 -16.82
CA ASN A 267 -21.52 9.60 -17.23
C ASN A 267 -21.52 10.03 -18.69
N GLY A 268 -20.34 10.32 -19.27
CA GLY A 268 -20.18 10.67 -20.68
C GLY A 268 -20.05 9.46 -21.61
N SER A 269 -20.08 8.24 -21.08
CA SER A 269 -19.95 7.00 -21.85
C SER A 269 -21.32 6.32 -22.03
N ASP A 270 -21.40 5.36 -22.95
CA ASP A 270 -22.63 4.58 -23.23
C ASP A 270 -22.99 3.55 -22.14
N LEU A 271 -22.40 3.66 -20.95
CA LEU A 271 -22.66 2.74 -19.85
C LEU A 271 -24.04 2.96 -19.26
N GLN A 272 -24.83 1.88 -19.21
CA GLN A 272 -26.10 1.91 -18.51
C GLN A 272 -25.90 2.04 -17.00
N GLY A 273 -26.68 2.93 -16.38
CA GLY A 273 -26.69 3.14 -14.94
C GLY A 273 -26.20 4.54 -14.55
N GLY A 274 -25.78 4.66 -13.30
CA GLY A 274 -25.30 5.92 -12.75
C GLY A 274 -25.08 5.81 -11.25
N TYR A 275 -24.33 6.76 -10.69
CA TYR A 275 -24.12 6.81 -9.25
C TYR A 275 -25.36 7.37 -8.53
N LYS A 276 -26.04 6.51 -7.75
CA LYS A 276 -27.08 6.96 -6.82
C LYS A 276 -26.43 7.32 -5.49
N ARG A 277 -26.56 8.60 -5.09
CA ARG A 277 -26.03 9.08 -3.81
C ARG A 277 -26.67 8.31 -2.65
N GLN A 278 -25.84 7.72 -1.81
CA GLN A 278 -26.27 6.93 -0.65
C GLN A 278 -25.33 7.16 0.53
N PHE A 279 -25.90 7.17 1.74
CA PHE A 279 -25.15 7.28 2.98
C PHE A 279 -24.57 5.92 3.38
N ASN A 280 -23.40 5.60 2.83
CA ASN A 280 -22.79 4.27 2.96
C ASN A 280 -21.67 4.20 4.01
N ILE A 281 -21.31 5.32 4.63
CA ILE A 281 -20.30 5.38 5.68
C ILE A 281 -20.99 5.74 7.00
N LEU A 282 -20.87 4.87 7.98
CA LEU A 282 -21.24 5.11 9.36
C LEU A 282 -19.98 5.43 10.17
N GLU A 283 -19.98 6.50 10.93
CA GLU A 283 -18.93 6.85 11.88
C GLU A 283 -19.51 6.96 13.28
N LEU A 284 -18.93 6.21 14.21
CA LEU A 284 -19.24 6.28 15.64
C LEU A 284 -18.12 7.03 16.34
N SER A 285 -18.44 8.12 17.03
CA SER A 285 -17.45 9.02 17.62
C SER A 285 -17.63 9.13 19.12
N LEU A 286 -16.52 9.14 19.85
CA LEU A 286 -16.43 9.51 21.25
C LEU A 286 -15.56 10.76 21.37
N SER A 287 -15.96 11.71 22.21
CA SER A 287 -15.23 12.96 22.34
C SER A 287 -15.40 13.63 23.69
N SER A 288 -14.45 14.50 24.00
CA SER A 288 -14.53 15.44 25.10
C SER A 288 -14.52 16.86 24.53
N LYS A 289 -15.49 17.68 24.97
CA LYS A 289 -15.54 19.12 24.72
C LYS A 289 -15.13 19.85 25.99
N PHE A 290 -14.31 20.88 25.91
CA PHE A 290 -13.86 21.58 27.10
C PHE A 290 -13.49 23.03 26.83
N THR A 291 -13.63 23.83 27.87
CA THR A 291 -13.03 25.16 28.04
C THR A 291 -12.10 25.12 29.25
N THR A 292 -11.57 26.27 29.64
CA THR A 292 -10.78 26.38 30.89
C THR A 292 -11.61 26.18 32.17
N ARG A 293 -12.95 26.15 32.09
CA ARG A 293 -13.85 26.15 33.26
C ARG A 293 -14.96 25.12 33.21
N ASP A 294 -15.13 24.43 32.09
CA ASP A 294 -16.27 23.57 31.87
C ASP A 294 -15.95 22.48 30.85
N PHE A 295 -16.65 21.34 30.93
CA PHE A 295 -16.38 20.19 30.08
C PHE A 295 -17.59 19.29 29.88
N TYR A 296 -17.66 18.66 28.71
CA TYR A 296 -18.61 17.61 28.36
C TYR A 296 -17.86 16.39 27.84
N THR A 297 -18.49 15.24 27.98
CA THR A 297 -18.14 14.01 27.27
C THR A 297 -19.31 13.63 26.38
N GLY A 298 -19.07 13.14 25.18
CA GLY A 298 -20.15 12.87 24.25
C GLY A 298 -19.90 11.76 23.26
N PHE A 299 -21.01 11.28 22.72
CA PHE A 299 -21.10 10.26 21.69
C PHE A 299 -21.84 10.85 20.48
N ALA A 300 -21.37 10.53 19.28
CA ALA A 300 -22.05 10.94 18.05
C ALA A 300 -22.08 9.81 17.03
N VAL A 301 -23.16 9.76 16.27
CA VAL A 301 -23.35 8.92 15.10
C VAL A 301 -23.38 9.83 13.89
N SER A 302 -22.56 9.52 12.88
CA SER A 302 -22.57 10.25 11.62
C SER A 302 -22.70 9.33 10.43
N PHE A 303 -23.52 9.74 9.47
CA PHE A 303 -23.70 9.06 8.19
C PHE A 303 -23.12 9.93 7.08
N ARG A 304 -22.35 9.37 6.15
CA ARG A 304 -21.69 10.14 5.08
C ARG A 304 -21.90 9.52 3.70
N GLU A 305 -22.07 10.39 2.72
CA GLU A 305 -22.06 10.06 1.30
C GLU A 305 -20.60 10.02 0.81
N PRO A 306 -20.12 8.90 0.22
CA PRO A 306 -18.70 8.67 -0.01
C PRO A 306 -18.05 9.60 -1.04
N LEU A 307 -18.78 10.05 -2.07
CA LEU A 307 -18.24 10.86 -3.15
C LEU A 307 -17.99 12.32 -2.73
N SER A 308 -18.97 12.94 -2.07
CA SER A 308 -18.93 14.35 -1.65
C SER A 308 -18.41 14.53 -0.22
N ASN A 309 -18.38 13.46 0.58
CA ASN A 309 -18.17 13.49 2.04
C ASN A 309 -19.09 14.46 2.79
N ILE A 310 -20.26 14.74 2.21
CA ILE A 310 -21.32 15.43 2.94
C ILE A 310 -22.00 14.39 3.82
N GLY A 311 -22.18 14.75 5.09
CA GLY A 311 -22.74 13.85 6.09
C GLY A 311 -23.79 14.52 6.95
N LEU A 312 -24.59 13.67 7.58
CA LEU A 312 -25.47 14.03 8.68
C LEU A 312 -24.83 13.52 9.97
N THR A 313 -24.94 14.30 11.04
CA THR A 313 -24.45 13.92 12.37
C THR A 313 -25.52 14.15 13.41
N ALA A 314 -25.63 13.22 14.34
CA ALA A 314 -26.45 13.33 15.52
C ALA A 314 -25.60 12.93 16.72
N GLY A 315 -25.63 13.71 17.79
CA GLY A 315 -24.85 13.40 18.97
C GLY A 315 -25.48 13.89 20.25
N PHE A 316 -24.91 13.41 21.34
CA PHE A 316 -25.30 13.71 22.69
C PHE A 316 -24.03 13.92 23.51
N ASP A 317 -23.91 15.08 24.13
CA ASP A 317 -22.85 15.36 25.09
C ASP A 317 -23.46 15.63 26.48
N THR A 318 -22.84 15.08 27.51
CA THR A 318 -23.25 15.26 28.90
C THR A 318 -22.04 15.57 29.77
N LYS A 319 -22.26 16.35 30.83
CA LYS A 319 -21.29 16.52 31.90
C LYS A 319 -21.29 15.25 32.77
N PRO A 320 -20.16 14.53 32.88
CA PRO A 320 -20.13 13.32 33.72
C PRO A 320 -20.21 13.65 35.21
N ILE A 321 -19.80 14.86 35.61
CA ILE A 321 -19.88 15.39 36.98
C ILE A 321 -20.47 16.80 36.97
N TYR A 322 -20.95 17.26 38.14
CA TYR A 322 -21.40 18.63 38.29
C TYR A 322 -20.23 19.62 38.17
N THR A 323 -20.39 20.64 37.34
CA THR A 323 -19.43 21.73 37.16
C THR A 323 -19.92 22.99 37.84
N LYS A 324 -19.03 23.73 38.51
CA LYS A 324 -19.37 25.02 39.12
C LYS A 324 -19.42 26.09 38.05
N VAL A 325 -20.57 26.73 37.89
CA VAL A 325 -20.80 27.80 36.92
C VAL A 325 -21.28 29.06 37.64
N LEU A 326 -20.99 30.23 37.06
CA LEU A 326 -21.40 31.52 37.59
C LEU A 326 -22.43 32.14 36.64
N MET A 327 -23.55 32.64 37.16
CA MET A 327 -24.48 33.48 36.39
C MET A 327 -24.45 34.90 36.93
N LYS A 328 -24.40 35.88 36.01
CA LYS A 328 -24.44 37.30 36.34
C LYS A 328 -25.90 37.76 36.40
N GLU A 329 -26.34 38.28 37.54
CA GLU A 329 -27.70 38.85 37.69
C GLU A 329 -27.69 40.38 37.56
N SER A 330 -26.66 41.05 38.07
CA SER A 330 -26.47 42.50 37.94
C SER A 330 -24.98 42.86 37.77
N GLU A 331 -24.62 44.15 37.68
CA GLU A 331 -23.24 44.57 37.40
C GLU A 331 -22.20 43.97 38.36
N ASN A 332 -22.56 43.84 39.65
CA ASN A 332 -21.66 43.38 40.71
C ASN A 332 -22.14 42.08 41.42
N LEU A 333 -23.26 41.48 40.99
CA LEU A 333 -23.83 40.30 41.63
C LEU A 333 -23.74 39.06 40.76
N TYR A 334 -23.09 38.02 41.30
CA TYR A 334 -22.89 36.73 40.64
C TYR A 334 -23.33 35.61 41.58
N TYR A 335 -24.11 34.67 41.04
CA TYR A 335 -24.49 33.46 41.77
C TYR A 335 -23.71 32.26 41.24
N GLN A 336 -23.26 31.41 42.16
CA GLN A 336 -22.62 30.16 41.83
C GLN A 336 -23.62 29.00 41.89
N TYR A 337 -23.67 28.22 40.82
CA TYR A 337 -24.53 27.06 40.70
C TYR A 337 -23.73 25.82 40.30
N LEU A 338 -24.34 24.64 40.47
CA LEU A 338 -23.83 23.39 39.95
C LEU A 338 -24.62 23.00 38.71
N ASP A 339 -23.94 22.92 37.59
CA ASP A 339 -24.50 22.54 36.29
C ASP A 339 -24.14 21.09 35.95
N LYS A 340 -25.13 20.35 35.44
CA LYS A 340 -25.01 19.00 34.87
C LYS A 340 -25.87 18.87 33.62
N SER A 341 -25.95 19.96 32.86
CA SER A 341 -26.65 20.03 31.59
C SER A 341 -26.10 19.01 30.59
N SER A 342 -26.95 18.65 29.65
CA SER A 342 -26.65 17.83 28.50
C SER A 342 -27.06 18.58 27.22
N LEU A 343 -26.44 18.22 26.12
CA LEU A 343 -26.65 18.80 24.80
C LEU A 343 -26.96 17.67 23.82
N VAL A 344 -28.15 17.65 23.24
CA VAL A 344 -28.37 16.91 21.98
C VAL A 344 -28.06 17.84 20.83
N TYR A 345 -27.51 17.32 19.73
CA TYR A 345 -27.31 18.10 18.53
C TYR A 345 -27.51 17.25 17.29
N PHE A 346 -28.00 17.91 16.23
CA PHE A 346 -28.16 17.34 14.90
C PHE A 346 -27.70 18.34 13.86
N GLY A 347 -27.02 17.89 12.82
CA GLY A 347 -26.47 18.79 11.84
C GLY A 347 -25.89 18.14 10.60
N VAL A 348 -25.27 18.99 9.79
CA VAL A 348 -24.55 18.61 8.58
C VAL A 348 -23.06 18.74 8.82
N LEU A 349 -22.28 17.88 8.17
CA LEU A 349 -20.83 17.97 8.15
C LEU A 349 -20.27 17.78 6.74
N LYS A 350 -19.05 18.26 6.54
CA LYS A 350 -18.29 18.06 5.30
C LYS A 350 -16.82 17.84 5.61
N ASP A 351 -16.25 16.79 5.04
CA ASP A 351 -14.81 16.54 5.11
C ASP A 351 -14.08 17.03 3.85
N PHE A 352 -12.97 17.71 4.05
CA PHE A 352 -12.04 18.16 3.02
C PHE A 352 -10.71 17.41 3.23
N ALA A 353 -10.25 16.67 2.22
CA ALA A 353 -8.94 16.01 2.30
C ALA A 353 -7.83 17.07 2.27
N LEU A 354 -6.84 16.93 3.16
CA LEU A 354 -5.68 17.84 3.24
C LEU A 354 -4.41 17.21 2.67
N THR A 355 -4.30 15.88 2.69
CA THR A 355 -3.11 15.15 2.23
C THR A 355 -3.50 13.94 1.39
N ASP A 356 -2.78 13.69 0.31
CA ASP A 356 -2.84 12.42 -0.43
C ASP A 356 -1.82 11.45 0.15
N LYS A 357 -2.28 10.53 1.01
CA LYS A 357 -1.58 9.31 1.50
C LYS A 357 -0.03 9.36 1.62
N LEU A 358 0.53 10.37 2.29
CA LEU A 358 1.90 10.26 2.79
C LEU A 358 1.90 9.33 4.02
N PHE A 359 2.62 8.21 3.94
CA PHE A 359 2.84 7.24 5.04
C PHE A 359 1.60 6.46 5.54
N GLY A 360 0.60 6.23 4.69
CA GLY A 360 -0.53 5.33 5.03
C GLY A 360 -1.53 5.90 6.06
N SER A 361 -1.39 7.19 6.40
CA SER A 361 -2.33 7.94 7.21
C SER A 361 -2.79 9.20 6.48
N ASN A 362 -4.02 9.63 6.70
CA ASN A 362 -4.63 10.75 5.96
C ASN A 362 -5.08 11.85 6.91
N PHE A 363 -4.77 13.09 6.58
CA PHE A 363 -5.33 14.26 7.25
C PHE A 363 -6.52 14.83 6.48
N SER A 364 -7.55 15.23 7.21
CA SER A 364 -8.71 15.94 6.66
C SER A 364 -9.19 17.04 7.59
N LEU A 365 -9.75 18.10 7.01
CA LEU A 365 -10.48 19.13 7.73
C LEU A 365 -11.97 18.80 7.66
N THR A 366 -12.61 18.62 8.80
CA THR A 366 -14.07 18.51 8.91
C THR A 366 -14.63 19.84 9.35
N THR A 367 -15.61 20.36 8.61
CA THR A 367 -16.47 21.45 9.09
C THR A 367 -17.86 20.90 9.37
N SER A 368 -18.52 21.41 10.41
CA SER A 368 -19.91 21.05 10.70
C SER A 368 -20.74 22.24 11.13
N LEU A 369 -22.05 22.13 10.94
CA LEU A 369 -23.03 23.08 11.41
C LEU A 369 -24.19 22.30 12.02
N CYS A 370 -24.30 22.37 13.35
CA CYS A 370 -25.32 21.64 14.10
C CYS A 370 -26.29 22.59 14.80
N ALA A 371 -27.56 22.19 14.88
CA ALA A 371 -28.51 22.74 15.84
C ALA A 371 -28.42 21.90 17.12
N GLY A 372 -28.13 22.56 18.23
CA GLY A 372 -28.04 21.96 19.56
C GLY A 372 -29.23 22.37 20.43
N TYR A 373 -29.66 21.49 21.33
CA TYR A 373 -30.67 21.76 22.34
C TYR A 373 -30.17 21.31 23.71
N TYR A 374 -30.11 22.25 24.65
CA TYR A 374 -29.73 21.97 26.01
C TYR A 374 -30.91 21.41 26.82
N PHE A 375 -30.61 20.42 27.66
CA PHE A 375 -31.58 19.77 28.54
C PHE A 375 -30.92 19.19 29.79
N GLY A 376 -31.70 18.75 30.76
CA GLY A 376 -31.22 18.14 32.00
C GLY A 376 -31.79 18.80 33.24
N GLU A 377 -31.24 18.43 34.40
CA GLU A 377 -31.75 18.93 35.68
C GLU A 377 -31.60 20.46 35.80
N LYS A 378 -32.50 21.06 36.57
CA LYS A 378 -32.35 22.44 37.04
C LYS A 378 -31.02 22.60 37.77
N PHE A 379 -30.39 23.77 37.64
CA PHE A 379 -29.12 24.00 38.31
C PHE A 379 -29.33 23.91 39.82
N LYS A 380 -28.53 23.08 40.51
CA LYS A 380 -28.70 22.89 41.96
C LYS A 380 -28.54 24.25 42.66
N GLY A 381 -29.56 24.62 43.43
CA GLY A 381 -29.67 25.92 44.08
C GLY A 381 -30.58 26.93 43.36
N THR A 382 -31.30 26.54 42.30
CA THR A 382 -32.20 27.42 41.54
C THR A 382 -33.48 26.75 41.07
N ARG A 383 -34.43 27.55 40.56
CA ARG A 383 -35.56 27.07 39.75
C ARG A 383 -35.28 27.10 38.24
N THR A 384 -34.14 27.64 37.82
CA THR A 384 -33.74 27.77 36.42
C THR A 384 -33.04 26.49 35.97
N GLY A 385 -33.27 26.12 34.72
CA GLY A 385 -32.65 24.94 34.11
C GLY A 385 -32.09 25.27 32.73
N PRO A 386 -31.34 24.34 32.14
CA PRO A 386 -30.77 24.50 30.82
C PRO A 386 -31.82 24.38 29.68
N GLU A 387 -33.03 23.90 29.98
CA GLU A 387 -34.09 23.60 29.02
C GLU A 387 -34.62 24.85 28.28
N GLY A 388 -34.91 24.70 26.98
CA GLY A 388 -35.53 25.74 26.14
C GLY A 388 -34.58 26.56 25.25
N LYS A 389 -33.28 26.26 25.23
CA LYS A 389 -32.30 26.98 24.40
C LYS A 389 -31.84 26.14 23.21
N ILE A 390 -32.29 26.53 22.02
CA ILE A 390 -31.72 26.07 20.75
C ILE A 390 -30.50 26.94 20.44
N ILE A 391 -29.38 26.31 20.13
CA ILE A 391 -28.14 26.98 19.72
C ILE A 391 -27.69 26.47 18.36
N ILE A 392 -26.96 27.31 17.63
CA ILE A 392 -26.24 26.89 16.42
C ILE A 392 -24.78 26.69 16.82
N VAL A 393 -24.25 25.52 16.48
CA VAL A 393 -22.90 25.07 16.83
C VAL A 393 -22.11 24.85 15.54
N PRO A 394 -21.49 25.90 14.97
CA PRO A 394 -20.52 25.71 13.92
C PRO A 394 -19.23 25.14 14.52
N SER A 395 -18.58 24.23 13.79
CA SER A 395 -17.30 23.67 14.20
C SER A 395 -16.36 23.39 13.04
N ALA A 396 -15.07 23.35 13.39
CA ALA A 396 -14.00 22.94 12.50
C ALA A 396 -13.05 22.01 13.27
N SER A 397 -12.67 20.89 12.67
CA SER A 397 -11.79 19.89 13.30
C SER A 397 -10.82 19.30 12.29
N ILE A 398 -9.59 19.05 12.71
CA ILE A 398 -8.62 18.27 11.98
C ILE A 398 -8.79 16.81 12.40
N LYS A 399 -8.87 15.92 11.41
CA LYS A 399 -8.95 14.47 11.58
C LYS A 399 -7.69 13.80 11.05
N TRP A 400 -7.13 12.90 11.83
CA TRP A 400 -6.06 11.98 11.44
C TRP A 400 -6.63 10.57 11.31
N VAL A 401 -6.73 10.08 10.08
CA VAL A 401 -7.40 8.83 9.71
C VAL A 401 -6.37 7.72 9.54
N MET A 402 -6.55 6.64 10.31
CA MET A 402 -5.74 5.42 10.35
C MET A 402 -6.62 4.20 10.04
N LYS A 403 -6.71 3.81 8.76
CA LYS A 403 -7.61 2.75 8.28
C LYS A 403 -9.08 3.03 8.64
N ARG A 404 -9.61 2.38 9.68
CA ARG A 404 -10.99 2.55 10.19
C ARG A 404 -11.07 3.45 11.42
N PHE A 405 -9.96 3.66 12.11
CA PHE A 405 -9.86 4.48 13.31
C PHE A 405 -9.46 5.91 12.94
N THR A 406 -10.01 6.89 13.63
CA THR A 406 -9.68 8.29 13.42
C THR A 406 -9.48 8.98 14.76
N LEU A 407 -8.45 9.81 14.86
CA LEU A 407 -8.29 10.78 15.93
C LEU A 407 -8.69 12.15 15.40
N PHE A 408 -9.34 12.98 16.22
CA PHE A 408 -9.70 14.32 15.80
C PHE A 408 -9.58 15.34 16.92
N THR A 409 -9.24 16.56 16.54
CA THR A 409 -9.18 17.71 17.44
C THR A 409 -9.63 18.96 16.70
N GLY A 410 -10.31 19.88 17.37
CA GLY A 410 -10.90 21.05 16.75
C GLY A 410 -11.53 22.02 17.72
N ALA A 411 -12.24 22.98 17.17
CA ALA A 411 -12.97 24.00 17.90
C ALA A 411 -14.44 24.04 17.47
N GLU A 412 -15.31 24.27 18.44
CA GLU A 412 -16.73 24.53 18.24
C GLU A 412 -17.09 25.89 18.83
N PHE A 413 -18.04 26.59 18.21
CA PHE A 413 -18.59 27.82 18.74
C PHE A 413 -19.91 27.54 19.45
N MET A 414 -19.93 27.72 20.77
CA MET A 414 -21.10 27.51 21.63
C MET A 414 -21.19 28.66 22.64
N ASN A 415 -22.17 29.53 22.46
CA ASN A 415 -22.45 30.57 23.44
C ASN A 415 -22.96 29.94 24.75
N SER A 416 -22.46 30.47 25.87
CA SER A 416 -22.86 30.10 27.21
C SER A 416 -23.32 31.35 27.96
N ASP A 417 -24.38 31.24 28.75
CA ASP A 417 -24.83 32.33 29.62
C ASP A 417 -23.98 32.45 30.90
N PHE A 418 -23.06 31.51 31.10
CA PHE A 418 -22.24 31.46 32.29
C PHE A 418 -21.05 32.43 32.19
N TYR A 419 -20.86 33.20 33.25
CA TYR A 419 -19.80 34.18 33.37
C TYR A 419 -18.41 33.54 33.22
N LYS A 420 -17.57 34.14 32.36
CA LYS A 420 -16.21 33.69 32.00
C LYS A 420 -16.12 32.32 31.32
N ILE A 421 -17.24 31.79 30.82
CA ILE A 421 -17.21 30.67 29.86
C ILE A 421 -17.30 31.28 28.47
N GLY A 422 -16.16 31.30 27.77
CA GLY A 422 -16.07 31.85 26.42
C GLY A 422 -16.81 30.98 25.39
N PRO A 423 -17.08 31.54 24.20
CA PRO A 423 -17.87 30.84 23.19
C PRO A 423 -17.07 29.78 22.41
N ILE A 424 -15.74 29.74 22.54
CA ILE A 424 -14.88 28.79 21.84
C ILE A 424 -14.62 27.58 22.73
N TRP A 425 -15.04 26.41 22.27
CA TRP A 425 -14.86 25.13 22.94
C TRP A 425 -13.90 24.26 22.16
N CYS A 426 -12.87 23.73 22.83
CA CYS A 426 -12.00 22.72 22.24
C CYS A 426 -12.71 21.38 22.26
N ARG A 427 -12.66 20.64 21.16
CA ARG A 427 -13.18 19.27 21.07
C ARG A 427 -12.08 18.34 20.61
N THR A 428 -11.88 17.25 21.36
CA THR A 428 -10.96 16.18 20.99
C THR A 428 -11.65 14.83 21.13
N GLY A 429 -11.28 13.86 20.31
CA GLY A 429 -11.91 12.56 20.35
C GLY A 429 -11.35 11.55 19.38
N CYS A 430 -12.00 10.40 19.35
CA CYS A 430 -11.72 9.35 18.40
C CYS A 430 -13.01 8.82 17.78
N SER A 431 -12.90 8.21 16.61
CA SER A 431 -14.03 7.60 15.94
C SER A 431 -13.65 6.32 15.20
N PHE A 432 -14.65 5.48 14.97
CA PHE A 432 -14.53 4.26 14.19
C PHE A 432 -15.52 4.29 13.03
N SER A 433 -15.02 3.98 11.83
CA SER A 433 -15.78 4.03 10.59
C SER A 433 -16.13 2.64 10.05
N PHE A 434 -17.37 2.48 9.63
CA PHE A 434 -17.94 1.29 9.02
C PHE A 434 -18.47 1.66 7.63
N GLN A 435 -18.18 0.82 6.63
CA GLN A 435 -18.68 1.00 5.25
C GLN A 435 -19.65 -0.14 4.95
N PHE A 436 -20.89 0.19 4.62
CA PHE A 436 -21.93 -0.80 4.33
C PHE A 436 -21.72 -1.49 2.99
N ASN A 437 -21.28 -0.74 1.97
CA ASN A 437 -20.88 -1.29 0.67
C ASN A 437 -19.35 -1.39 0.62
N ASN A 438 -18.83 -2.58 0.91
CA ASN A 438 -17.39 -2.80 0.99
C ASN A 438 -16.82 -3.07 -0.41
N VAL A 439 -16.70 -2.02 -1.22
CA VAL A 439 -16.00 -2.07 -2.51
C VAL A 439 -14.50 -2.02 -2.26
N LYS A 440 -13.92 -3.13 -1.81
CA LYS A 440 -12.47 -3.22 -1.53
C LYS A 440 -11.87 -4.45 -2.17
N ALA A 441 -11.06 -4.23 -3.19
CA ALA A 441 -10.04 -5.19 -3.62
C ALA A 441 -8.65 -4.69 -3.19
N PRO A 442 -7.67 -5.56 -2.96
CA PRO A 442 -6.26 -5.15 -2.95
C PRO A 442 -5.85 -4.64 -4.33
N VAL A 443 -4.80 -3.81 -4.38
CA VAL A 443 -4.05 -3.58 -5.62
C VAL A 443 -2.97 -4.65 -5.73
N LYS A 444 -2.56 -4.98 -6.96
CA LYS A 444 -1.35 -5.78 -7.17
C LYS A 444 -0.14 -5.03 -6.62
N THR A 445 0.58 -5.70 -5.74
CA THR A 445 1.91 -5.35 -5.25
C THR A 445 2.79 -6.58 -5.39
N ILE A 446 4.08 -6.39 -5.62
CA ILE A 446 5.09 -7.44 -5.53
C ILE A 446 5.93 -7.15 -4.28
N ARG A 447 6.33 -8.17 -3.50
CA ARG A 447 6.99 -7.97 -2.19
C ARG A 447 8.42 -8.49 -2.10
N TRP A 448 8.88 -9.21 -3.11
CA TRP A 448 10.15 -9.94 -3.10
C TRP A 448 11.27 -9.27 -3.92
N TYR A 449 10.99 -8.08 -4.47
CA TYR A 449 11.90 -7.36 -5.38
C TYR A 449 12.51 -6.12 -4.74
#